data_AF-A0A928AF46-F1
#
_entry.id   AF-A0A928AF46-F1
#
_cell.length_a   1.000
_cell.length_b   1.000
_cell.length_c   1.000
_cell.angle_alpha   90.00
_cell.angle_beta   90.00
_cell.angle_gamma   90.00
#
_symmetry.space_group_name_H-M   'P 1'
#
loop_
_entity.id
_entity.type
_entity.pdbx_description
1 polymer ?
#
loop_
_entity_poly.entity_id
_entity_poly.type
_entity_poly.pdbx_seq_one_letter_code
_entity_poly.pdbx_strand_id
1 'polypeptide(L)'
;MGTKKHSGILQRLEARSADSYEKVASRMRLAIKIADAIEHSGMSKKEFAIRLGKQPSEISKWLSGTHNFTMDTLIDISRVLKIQLVDDQLKAPTMTSDITVDTYNSRIASIKIRPTQKVLGAISLDTSVGYKSIIYNNHIATPCYGFV
;
A
#
# COMPACT_ATOMS: atom_id res chain seq x y z
N MET A 1 1.55 49.29 -16.76
CA MET A 1 1.97 47.88 -17.00
C MET A 1 3.16 47.56 -16.10
N GLY A 2 2.93 46.85 -14.99
CA GLY A 2 3.94 46.48 -13.99
C GLY A 2 3.20 45.84 -12.82
N THR A 3 3.64 44.80 -12.11
CA THR A 3 4.97 44.20 -11.91
C THR A 3 4.79 42.71 -11.59
N LYS A 4 4.96 41.80 -12.56
CA LYS A 4 4.93 40.34 -12.31
C LYS A 4 6.29 39.78 -11.83
N LYS A 5 7.03 40.50 -10.98
CA LYS A 5 8.37 40.05 -10.49
C LYS A 5 8.36 39.44 -9.09
N HIS A 6 7.36 39.73 -8.25
CA HIS A 6 7.31 39.19 -6.87
C HIS A 6 6.79 37.75 -6.76
N SER A 7 5.94 37.31 -7.69
CA SER A 7 5.35 35.96 -7.69
C SER A 7 6.40 34.85 -7.73
N GLY A 8 7.50 35.03 -8.48
CA GLY A 8 8.53 34.00 -8.61
C GLY A 8 9.45 33.83 -7.39
N ILE A 9 9.58 34.82 -6.50
CA ILE A 9 10.38 34.67 -5.26
C ILE A 9 9.56 33.95 -4.19
N LEU A 10 8.30 34.35 -4.01
CA LEU A 10 7.38 33.71 -3.07
C LEU A 10 7.17 32.23 -3.42
N GLN A 11 6.90 31.93 -4.69
CA GLN A 11 6.72 30.55 -5.16
C GLN A 11 7.97 29.67 -4.91
N ARG A 12 9.18 30.21 -5.05
CA ARG A 12 10.42 29.48 -4.75
C ARG A 12 10.64 29.24 -3.26
N LEU A 13 10.15 30.14 -2.41
CA LEU A 13 10.24 30.00 -0.96
C LEU A 13 9.23 28.97 -0.45
N GLU A 14 8.01 28.99 -0.98
CA GLU A 14 6.95 28.00 -0.72
C GLU A 14 7.34 26.60 -1.20
N ALA A 15 7.89 26.46 -2.41
CA ALA A 15 8.36 25.16 -2.91
C ALA A 15 9.50 24.59 -2.05
N ARG A 16 10.40 25.44 -1.56
CA ARG A 16 11.50 25.04 -0.67
C ARG A 16 11.01 24.62 0.70
N SER A 17 10.02 25.34 1.24
CA SER A 17 9.42 24.97 2.52
C SER A 17 8.70 23.63 2.40
N ALA A 18 7.90 23.42 1.35
CA ALA A 18 7.20 22.17 1.08
C ALA A 18 8.14 20.95 0.98
N ASP A 19 9.22 21.03 0.18
CA ASP A 19 10.21 19.96 0.06
C ASP A 19 10.91 19.66 1.40
N SER A 20 11.23 20.70 2.17
CA SER A 20 11.79 20.54 3.51
C SER A 20 10.81 19.83 4.46
N TYR A 21 9.53 20.21 4.44
CA TYR A 21 8.50 19.57 5.25
C TYR A 21 8.32 18.10 4.90
N GLU A 22 8.27 17.75 3.61
CA GLU A 22 8.09 16.35 3.18
C GLU A 22 9.28 15.48 3.63
N LYS A 23 10.50 16.01 3.57
CA LYS A 23 11.70 15.33 4.09
C LYS A 23 11.64 15.12 5.60
N VAL A 24 11.17 16.11 6.36
CA VAL A 24 10.96 15.97 7.82
C VAL A 24 9.89 14.93 8.11
N ALA A 25 8.74 15.02 7.45
CA ALA A 25 7.62 14.10 7.63
C ALA A 25 8.02 12.65 7.29
N SER A 26 8.78 12.45 6.22
CA SER A 26 9.27 11.13 5.81
C SER A 26 10.22 10.51 6.84
N ARG A 27 11.15 11.31 7.40
CA ARG A 27 12.04 10.83 8.48
C ARG A 27 11.27 10.52 9.76
N MET A 28 10.25 11.31 10.09
CA MET A 28 9.38 11.05 11.23
C MET A 28 8.60 9.76 11.05
N ARG A 29 7.97 9.54 9.89
CA ARG A 29 7.26 8.28 9.57
C ARG A 29 8.17 7.07 9.69
N LEU A 30 9.41 7.20 9.21
CA LEU A 30 10.41 6.14 9.31
C LEU A 30 10.82 5.84 10.75
N ALA A 31 11.04 6.89 11.56
CA ALA A 31 11.34 6.75 12.98
C ALA A 31 10.20 6.06 13.75
N ILE A 32 8.94 6.42 13.48
CA ILE A 32 7.75 5.78 14.05
C ILE A 32 7.71 4.30 13.66
N LYS A 33 7.86 3.98 12.36
CA LYS A 33 7.85 2.59 11.87
C LYS A 33 8.93 1.73 12.54
N ILE A 34 10.12 2.29 12.78
CA ILE A 34 11.20 1.60 13.49
C ILE A 34 10.84 1.42 14.98
N ALA A 35 10.30 2.45 15.63
CA ALA A 35 9.88 2.37 17.04
C ALA A 35 8.83 1.27 17.24
N ASP A 36 7.80 1.27 16.39
CA ASP A 36 6.73 0.28 16.42
C ASP A 36 7.33 -1.12 16.21
N ALA A 37 8.18 -1.32 15.20
CA ALA A 37 8.77 -2.62 14.94
C ALA A 37 9.67 -3.13 16.09
N ILE A 38 10.39 -2.24 16.79
CA ILE A 38 11.14 -2.62 18.00
C ILE A 38 10.17 -3.13 19.07
N GLU A 39 9.07 -2.43 19.32
CA GLU A 39 8.06 -2.83 20.30
C GLU A 39 7.40 -4.16 19.94
N HIS A 40 6.99 -4.35 18.68
CA HIS A 40 6.38 -5.59 18.21
C HIS A 40 7.36 -6.78 18.23
N SER A 41 8.66 -6.53 18.17
CA SER A 41 9.68 -7.58 18.30
C SER A 41 9.93 -8.05 19.74
N GLY A 42 9.35 -7.36 20.73
CA GLY A 42 9.56 -7.64 22.16
C GLY A 42 10.94 -7.22 22.68
N MET A 43 11.74 -6.50 21.90
CA MET A 43 13.06 -6.03 22.30
C MET A 43 13.00 -4.67 23.01
N SER A 44 13.88 -4.48 24.00
CA SER A 44 14.15 -3.14 24.51
C SER A 44 15.01 -2.33 23.53
N LYS A 45 14.91 -0.99 23.58
CA LYS A 45 15.80 -0.10 22.79
C LYS A 45 17.29 -0.36 23.04
N LYS A 46 17.64 -0.74 24.28
CA LYS A 46 19.02 -1.09 24.67
C LYS A 46 19.47 -2.39 23.99
N GLU A 47 18.62 -3.41 24.00
CA GLU A 47 18.92 -4.68 23.33
C GLU A 47 19.04 -4.50 21.81
N PHE A 48 18.14 -3.72 21.22
CA PHE A 48 18.20 -3.37 19.81
C PHE A 48 19.52 -2.66 19.45
N ALA A 49 19.96 -1.70 20.27
CA ALA A 49 21.25 -1.04 20.11
C ALA A 49 22.42 -2.04 20.13
N ILE A 50 22.40 -2.99 21.07
CA ILE A 50 23.41 -4.04 21.18
C ILE A 50 23.44 -4.94 19.94
N ARG A 51 22.26 -5.37 19.43
CA ARG A 51 22.18 -6.21 18.21
C ARG A 51 22.71 -5.50 16.96
N LEU A 52 22.60 -4.18 16.89
CA LEU A 52 23.16 -3.37 15.81
C LEU A 52 24.62 -2.96 16.03
N GLY A 53 25.20 -3.22 17.20
CA GLY A 53 26.53 -2.72 17.55
C GLY A 53 26.61 -1.20 17.63
N LYS A 54 25.52 -0.54 18.06
CA LYS A 54 25.39 0.92 18.15
C LYS A 54 25.14 1.38 19.58
N GLN A 55 25.32 2.67 19.84
CA GLN A 55 25.04 3.25 21.15
C GLN A 55 23.53 3.50 21.34
N PRO A 56 22.97 3.32 22.55
CA PRO A 56 21.57 3.64 22.84
C PRO A 56 21.18 5.09 22.55
N SER A 57 22.15 6.02 22.65
CA SER A 57 21.96 7.44 22.30
C SER A 57 21.75 7.64 20.80
N GLU A 58 22.42 6.85 19.95
CA GLU A 58 22.20 6.87 18.49
C GLU A 58 20.80 6.40 18.14
N ILE A 59 20.35 5.29 18.74
CA ILE A 59 18.98 4.80 18.56
C ILE A 59 17.97 5.86 19.00
N SER A 60 18.19 6.49 20.16
CA SER A 60 17.30 7.56 20.63
C SER A 60 17.24 8.74 19.66
N LYS A 61 18.38 9.10 19.05
CA LYS A 61 18.47 10.14 18.03
C LYS A 61 17.72 9.75 16.76
N TRP A 62 17.82 8.51 16.31
CA TRP A 62 17.08 7.99 15.16
C TRP A 62 15.57 8.06 15.40
N LEU A 63 15.11 7.63 16.57
CA LEU A 63 13.70 7.62 16.94
C LEU A 63 13.10 9.02 17.16
N SER A 64 13.93 10.06 17.29
CA SER A 64 13.46 11.45 17.32
C SER A 64 12.91 11.94 15.97
N GLY A 65 13.17 11.23 14.87
CA GLY A 65 12.75 11.62 13.52
C GLY A 65 13.52 12.80 12.92
N THR A 66 14.50 13.36 13.63
CA THR A 66 15.31 14.49 13.16
C THR A 66 16.62 14.06 12.47
N HIS A 67 16.97 12.78 12.56
CA HIS A 67 18.20 12.24 11.97
C HIS A 67 17.99 11.78 10.52
N ASN A 68 19.03 11.92 9.70
CA ASN A 68 19.06 11.37 8.36
C ASN A 68 19.61 9.95 8.40
N PHE A 69 18.98 9.02 7.68
CA PHE A 69 19.43 7.63 7.60
C PHE A 69 20.21 7.39 6.31
N THR A 70 21.26 6.58 6.37
CA THR A 70 21.91 6.03 5.18
C THR A 70 21.21 4.74 4.76
N MET A 71 21.34 4.34 3.50
CA MET A 71 20.76 3.07 3.04
C MET A 71 21.30 1.86 3.80
N ASP A 72 22.62 1.81 4.03
CA ASP A 72 23.25 0.73 4.80
C ASP A 72 22.62 0.59 6.20
N THR A 73 22.39 1.72 6.87
CA THR A 73 21.75 1.74 8.20
C THR A 73 20.33 1.18 8.12
N LEU A 74 19.55 1.54 7.09
CA LEU A 74 18.19 1.05 6.92
C LEU A 74 18.14 -0.44 6.60
N ILE A 75 19.10 -0.95 5.83
CA ILE A 75 19.24 -2.37 5.52
C ILE A 75 19.57 -3.14 6.81
N ASP A 76 20.51 -2.65 7.62
CA ASP A 76 20.89 -3.30 8.87
C ASP A 76 19.73 -3.33 9.88
N ILE A 77 19.01 -2.22 10.03
CA ILE A 77 17.79 -2.17 10.84
C ILE A 77 16.74 -3.17 10.32
N SER A 78 16.53 -3.21 9.01
CA SER A 78 15.57 -4.13 8.37
C SER A 78 15.90 -5.60 8.67
N ARG A 79 17.19 -5.96 8.64
CA ARG A 79 17.66 -7.32 8.96
C ARG A 79 17.43 -7.68 10.42
N VAL A 80 17.75 -6.78 11.35
CA VAL A 80 17.59 -7.04 12.80
C VAL A 80 16.12 -7.13 13.19
N LEU A 81 15.27 -6.25 12.65
CA LEU A 81 13.83 -6.22 12.95
C LEU A 81 13.01 -7.19 12.09
N LYS A 82 13.62 -7.78 11.05
CA LYS A 82 12.95 -8.65 10.06
C LYS A 82 11.74 -7.97 9.41
N ILE A 83 11.87 -6.69 9.08
CA ILE A 83 10.85 -5.88 8.41
C ILE A 83 11.39 -5.32 7.09
N GLN A 84 10.51 -4.95 6.17
CA GLN A 84 10.89 -4.22 4.96
C GLN A 84 10.78 -2.71 5.20
N LEU A 85 11.91 -2.01 5.38
CA LEU A 85 11.95 -0.55 5.43
C LEU A 85 12.16 0.08 4.05
N VAL A 86 12.86 -0.61 3.16
CA VAL A 86 13.23 -0.15 1.82
C VAL A 86 12.75 -1.19 0.82
N ASP A 87 12.14 -0.72 -0.26
CA ASP A 87 11.84 -1.56 -1.41
C ASP A 87 13.08 -1.60 -2.31
N ASP A 88 13.86 -2.66 -2.18
CA ASP A 88 15.07 -2.92 -2.97
C ASP A 88 14.78 -3.85 -4.17
N GLN A 89 13.53 -4.31 -4.30
CA GLN A 89 13.14 -5.21 -5.37
C GLN A 89 12.82 -4.40 -6.62
N LEU A 90 13.61 -4.58 -7.67
CA LEU A 90 13.21 -4.18 -9.00
C LEU A 90 12.01 -5.03 -9.40
N LYS A 91 10.80 -4.50 -9.20
CA LYS A 91 9.60 -5.08 -9.82
C LYS A 91 9.86 -5.09 -11.33
N ALA A 92 10.01 -6.28 -11.90
CA ALA A 92 9.95 -6.44 -13.34
C ALA A 92 8.67 -5.73 -13.82
N PRO A 93 8.71 -4.99 -14.95
CA PRO A 93 7.51 -4.36 -15.47
C PRO A 93 6.47 -5.47 -15.68
N THR A 94 5.49 -5.53 -14.78
CA THR A 94 4.33 -6.37 -15.00
C THR A 94 3.68 -5.80 -16.23
N MET A 95 3.84 -6.45 -17.38
CA MET A 95 3.02 -6.17 -18.55
C MET A 95 1.58 -6.51 -18.15
N THR A 96 0.88 -5.53 -17.59
CA THR A 96 -0.57 -5.54 -17.57
C THR A 96 -0.96 -5.43 -19.03
N SER A 97 -1.28 -6.56 -19.67
CA SER A 97 -2.04 -6.50 -20.92
C SER A 97 -3.32 -5.78 -20.57
N ASP A 98 -3.43 -4.51 -20.95
CA ASP A 98 -4.66 -3.76 -20.88
C ASP A 98 -5.69 -4.50 -21.74
N ILE A 99 -6.45 -5.41 -21.14
CA ILE A 99 -7.71 -5.85 -21.71
C ILE A 99 -8.63 -4.66 -21.52
N THR A 100 -8.55 -3.70 -22.45
CA THR A 100 -9.46 -2.57 -22.44
C THR A 100 -10.88 -3.11 -22.60
N VAL A 101 -11.78 -2.61 -21.75
CA VAL A 101 -13.22 -2.91 -21.72
C VAL A 101 -13.89 -2.69 -23.09
N ASP A 102 -13.21 -1.99 -24.00
CA ASP A 102 -13.59 -1.72 -25.39
C ASP A 102 -13.87 -2.99 -26.20
N THR A 103 -13.14 -4.09 -25.93
CA THR A 103 -13.38 -5.37 -26.63
C THR A 103 -14.67 -6.05 -26.15
N TYR A 104 -15.04 -5.88 -24.87
CA TYR A 104 -16.28 -6.42 -24.32
C TYR A 104 -17.49 -5.67 -24.88
N ASN A 105 -17.43 -4.34 -24.92
CA ASN A 105 -18.53 -3.51 -25.44
C ASN A 105 -18.75 -3.71 -26.95
N SER A 106 -17.70 -3.99 -27.72
CA SER A 106 -17.79 -4.27 -29.16
C SER A 106 -18.41 -5.64 -29.47
N ARG A 107 -18.29 -6.63 -28.57
CA ARG A 107 -18.97 -7.93 -28.70
C ARG A 107 -20.45 -7.85 -28.33
N ILE A 108 -20.81 -7.14 -27.26
CA ILE A 108 -22.20 -6.99 -26.83
C ILE A 108 -23.05 -6.23 -27.87
N ALA A 109 -22.49 -5.23 -28.54
CA ALA A 109 -23.19 -4.46 -29.58
C ALA A 109 -23.62 -5.29 -30.81
N SER A 110 -22.95 -6.43 -31.07
CA SER A 110 -23.27 -7.32 -32.20
C SER A 110 -24.38 -8.34 -31.88
N ILE A 111 -24.72 -8.52 -30.59
CA ILE A 111 -25.80 -9.42 -30.16
C ILE A 111 -27.12 -8.64 -30.26
N LYS A 112 -27.70 -8.62 -31.45
CA LYS A 112 -29.04 -8.07 -31.70
C LYS A 112 -30.10 -9.01 -31.10
N ILE A 113 -30.33 -8.94 -29.79
CA ILE A 113 -31.41 -9.69 -29.15
C ILE A 113 -32.74 -9.07 -29.61
N ARG A 114 -33.55 -9.86 -30.34
CA ARG A 114 -34.91 -9.47 -30.76
C ARG A 114 -35.77 -9.29 -29.50
N PRO A 115 -36.61 -8.24 -29.38
CA PRO A 115 -37.49 -8.11 -28.24
C PRO A 115 -38.63 -9.14 -28.41
N THR A 116 -38.59 -10.24 -27.67
CA THR A 116 -39.74 -11.16 -27.61
C THR A 116 -40.24 -11.22 -26.19
N GLN A 117 -41.48 -10.72 -26.05
CA GLN A 117 -42.37 -10.65 -24.90
C GLN A 117 -42.01 -11.48 -23.64
N LYS A 118 -42.08 -10.77 -22.50
CA LYS A 118 -42.80 -11.16 -21.27
C LYS A 118 -42.28 -12.41 -20.55
N VAL A 119 -41.46 -12.17 -19.53
CA VAL A 119 -41.47 -13.00 -18.31
C VAL A 119 -41.53 -12.06 -17.10
N LEU A 120 -42.74 -11.95 -16.54
CA LEU A 120 -42.98 -11.43 -15.21
C LEU A 120 -42.42 -12.45 -14.22
N GLY A 121 -41.36 -12.08 -13.50
CA GLY A 121 -40.81 -12.84 -12.39
C GLY A 121 -40.03 -11.88 -11.51
N ALA A 122 -40.54 -11.65 -10.31
CA ALA A 122 -40.09 -10.61 -9.38
C ALA A 122 -38.57 -10.61 -9.17
N ILE A 123 -37.92 -9.49 -9.47
CA ILE A 123 -36.59 -9.18 -8.94
C ILE A 123 -36.84 -8.26 -7.76
N SER A 124 -36.82 -8.81 -6.55
CA SER A 124 -36.65 -7.99 -5.35
C SER A 124 -35.27 -7.34 -5.43
N LEU A 125 -35.24 -6.03 -5.64
CA LEU A 125 -34.03 -5.22 -5.54
C LEU A 125 -33.72 -5.04 -4.05
N ASP A 126 -32.84 -5.88 -3.49
CA ASP A 126 -32.14 -5.50 -2.27
C ASP A 126 -31.02 -4.55 -2.68
N THR A 127 -31.31 -3.26 -2.52
CA THR A 127 -30.34 -2.18 -2.70
C THR A 127 -29.58 -2.04 -1.40
N SER A 128 -28.61 -2.93 -1.16
CA SER A 128 -27.71 -2.83 -0.03
C SER A 128 -26.45 -3.63 -0.31
N VAL A 129 -25.33 -2.93 -0.20
CA VAL A 129 -23.93 -3.40 -0.20
C VAL A 129 -23.38 -4.08 -1.46
N GLY A 130 -22.41 -3.38 -2.06
CA GLY A 130 -21.60 -3.82 -3.18
C GLY A 130 -20.76 -5.06 -2.90
N TYR A 131 -20.28 -5.64 -4.01
CA TYR A 131 -19.26 -6.68 -4.13
C TYR A 131 -19.65 -8.05 -3.54
N LYS A 132 -20.51 -8.79 -4.27
CA LYS A 132 -20.72 -10.22 -4.01
C LYS A 132 -19.57 -11.02 -4.62
N SER A 133 -18.61 -11.38 -3.76
CA SER A 133 -17.58 -12.38 -4.04
C SER A 133 -18.22 -13.66 -4.58
N ILE A 134 -17.82 -14.06 -5.78
CA ILE A 134 -18.11 -15.36 -6.38
C ILE A 134 -17.22 -16.40 -5.69
N ILE A 135 -17.74 -17.07 -4.67
CA ILE A 135 -17.09 -18.26 -4.12
C ILE A 135 -17.63 -19.49 -4.88
N TYR A 136 -16.78 -20.03 -5.76
CA TYR A 136 -16.94 -21.36 -6.33
C TYR A 136 -16.57 -22.39 -5.25
N ASN A 137 -17.56 -22.98 -4.58
CA ASN A 137 -17.32 -24.23 -3.85
C ASN A 137 -17.51 -25.40 -4.81
N ASN A 138 -16.45 -25.70 -5.56
CA ASN A 138 -16.26 -27.01 -6.16
C ASN A 138 -15.62 -27.92 -5.11
N HIS A 139 -16.44 -28.73 -4.43
CA HIS A 139 -16.00 -30.04 -3.96
C HIS A 139 -17.14 -31.03 -4.11
N ILE A 140 -17.09 -31.80 -5.20
CA ILE A 140 -17.87 -33.02 -5.38
C ILE A 140 -17.06 -34.17 -4.79
N ALA A 141 -17.58 -34.83 -3.74
CA ALA A 141 -17.26 -36.22 -3.42
C ALA A 141 -18.27 -36.79 -2.40
N THR A 142 -19.25 -37.50 -2.96
CA THR A 142 -19.97 -38.71 -2.51
C THR A 142 -20.28 -38.98 -1.02
N PRO A 143 -21.54 -39.37 -0.69
CA PRO A 143 -21.91 -39.84 0.65
C PRO A 143 -21.46 -41.30 0.87
N CYS A 144 -20.70 -41.54 1.94
CA CYS A 144 -20.48 -42.88 2.47
C CYS A 144 -21.56 -43.22 3.51
N TYR A 145 -22.22 -44.36 3.31
CA TYR A 145 -23.23 -44.99 4.17
C TYR A 145 -22.66 -45.55 5.49
N GLY A 146 -23.52 -45.68 6.53
CA GLY A 146 -23.34 -46.52 7.74
C GLY A 146 -23.77 -45.81 9.03
N PHE A 147 -24.99 -45.98 9.57
CA PHE A 147 -25.48 -47.07 10.43
C PHE A 147 -24.60 -47.34 11.67
N VAL A 148 -24.97 -46.80 12.83
CA VAL A 148 -25.49 -47.52 14.04
C VAL A 148 -26.36 -46.54 14.83
#